data_AF-A0A397V5H2-F1
#
_entry.id   AF-A0A397V5H2-F1
#
_cell.length_a   1.000
_cell.length_b   1.000
_cell.length_c   1.000
_cell.angle_alpha   90.00
_cell.angle_beta   90.00
_cell.angle_gamma   90.00
#
_symmetry.space_group_name_H-M   'P 1'
#
loop_
_entity.id
_entity.type
_entity.pdbx_description
1 polymer ?
#
loop_
_entity_poly.entity_id
_entity_poly.type
_entity_poly.pdbx_seq_one_letter_code
_entity_poly.pdbx_strand_id
1 'polypeptide(L)'
;MAIKHLEKLSNSYIELLEKGNDFNVIIKVGKSTDIKEFKTHSAILKCRSSYFQNKLENITKDTNGIINIDLKSHISIQQFEIIIKYIYGGFVSLENLDTQFIFDLILVADEFLLDELIESLEIYLIESEAHWLRSHFVHIYKTCFQNNKLKELQKWCNNILVKYPNLIFDSEDFNSLNEDALVSLIKRDDLQTEEIKIWNYVIKWGIAQNPDLPSNPEDWSDENFTVLKDTLKNCLPHIRYFQISGRDVADYVLPYSQILEKKLWIDLNKSILSSDHQVTSTILPPRIILKPELPTRSTEPLSTVINEEHAAEIASWIDKNTTAYNTKNNPYEFKLLLRGSRDGFNRESFWNLCNMKANTVTVINVKGNNDNIERILGGYNPIAWDKSKNGSYGRCKDSFIFSLKNSTFQNSILSRISKPEYAIYFSSNCGVNFGGGHLSTFANYNEQNNGCNTAYCGWYETPIDSPYIGQHFPTKNNKRTTKANINKFDTLRDLSDSGDYDDSDSNNIQNWFKNEGNRPLEDLKVDFNVWQMSKAERIKLHDFWKEEVHLDYL
;
A
#
# COMPACT_ATOMS: atom_id res chain seq x y z
N MET A 1 -12.16 -30.91 -41.60
CA MET A 1 -13.02 -29.92 -40.94
C MET A 1 -13.78 -30.64 -39.84
N ALA A 2 -13.74 -30.17 -38.59
CA ALA A 2 -14.43 -30.81 -37.48
C ALA A 2 -15.52 -29.87 -36.95
N ILE A 3 -16.76 -30.37 -36.84
CA ILE A 3 -17.87 -29.66 -36.20
C ILE A 3 -17.87 -30.10 -34.73
N LYS A 4 -17.75 -29.14 -33.80
CA LYS A 4 -17.63 -29.40 -32.36
C LYS A 4 -18.90 -28.96 -31.64
N HIS A 5 -19.45 -29.83 -30.78
CA HIS A 5 -20.63 -29.55 -29.95
C HIS A 5 -20.31 -29.67 -28.44
N LEU A 6 -19.20 -29.07 -28.02
CA LEU A 6 -18.64 -29.26 -26.66
C LEU A 6 -19.49 -28.61 -25.57
N GLU A 7 -20.06 -27.43 -25.82
CA GLU A 7 -20.91 -26.73 -24.85
C GLU A 7 -22.16 -27.52 -24.49
N LYS A 8 -22.87 -28.06 -25.50
CA LYS A 8 -24.04 -28.91 -25.26
C LYS A 8 -23.69 -30.19 -24.50
N LEU A 9 -22.54 -30.79 -24.79
CA LEU A 9 -22.04 -31.97 -24.07
C LEU A 9 -21.74 -31.63 -22.60
N SER A 10 -21.04 -30.51 -22.37
CA SER A 10 -20.74 -29.99 -21.04
C SER A 10 -22.01 -29.77 -20.21
N ASN A 11 -22.98 -29.05 -20.76
CA ASN A 11 -24.27 -28.80 -20.10
C ASN A 11 -25.02 -30.11 -19.81
N SER A 12 -24.94 -31.10 -20.70
CA SER A 12 -25.56 -32.42 -20.48
C SER A 12 -24.96 -33.15 -19.27
N TYR A 13 -23.65 -33.00 -19.03
CA TYR A 13 -23.01 -33.55 -17.82
C TYR A 13 -23.36 -32.78 -16.56
N ILE A 14 -23.50 -31.45 -16.62
CA ILE A 14 -23.99 -30.65 -15.49
C ILE A 14 -25.42 -31.06 -15.13
N GLU A 15 -26.30 -31.22 -16.11
CA GLU A 15 -27.66 -31.72 -15.87
C GLU A 15 -27.67 -33.11 -15.23
N LEU A 16 -26.74 -33.99 -15.63
CA LEU A 16 -26.59 -35.32 -15.03
C LEU A 16 -26.19 -35.23 -13.55
N LEU A 17 -25.27 -34.32 -13.20
CA LEU A 17 -24.88 -34.03 -11.82
C LEU A 17 -26.08 -33.53 -11.00
N GLU A 18 -26.87 -32.60 -11.53
CA GLU A 18 -28.02 -32.01 -10.84
C GLU A 18 -29.16 -33.00 -10.62
N LYS A 19 -29.46 -33.84 -11.63
CA LYS A 19 -30.48 -34.89 -11.53
C LYS A 19 -30.03 -36.03 -10.60
N GLY A 20 -28.73 -36.33 -10.58
CA GLY A 20 -28.16 -37.41 -9.77
C GLY A 20 -28.63 -38.80 -10.20
N ASN A 21 -29.03 -38.98 -11.46
CA ASN A 21 -29.39 -40.29 -12.01
C ASN A 21 -28.15 -41.19 -12.08
N ASP A 22 -28.27 -42.49 -11.80
CA ASP A 22 -27.18 -43.47 -11.89
C ASP A 22 -25.91 -43.15 -11.06
N PHE A 23 -26.05 -42.29 -10.04
CA PHE A 23 -24.96 -41.96 -9.14
C PHE A 23 -24.46 -43.20 -8.38
N ASN A 24 -23.16 -43.24 -8.12
CA ASN A 24 -22.52 -44.32 -7.36
C ASN A 24 -21.54 -43.82 -6.29
N VAL A 25 -21.43 -42.49 -6.14
CA VAL A 25 -20.65 -41.82 -5.11
C VAL A 25 -21.51 -40.71 -4.47
N ILE A 26 -21.50 -40.62 -3.14
CA ILE A 26 -22.02 -39.49 -2.37
C ILE A 26 -20.84 -38.77 -1.75
N ILE A 27 -20.73 -37.46 -2.00
CA ILE A 27 -19.73 -36.60 -1.37
C ILE A 27 -20.44 -35.67 -0.39
N LYS A 28 -20.03 -35.69 0.88
CA LYS A 28 -20.58 -34.83 1.93
C LYS A 28 -19.64 -33.65 2.17
N VAL A 29 -20.20 -32.45 2.15
CA VAL A 29 -19.46 -31.19 2.30
C VAL A 29 -20.15 -30.27 3.28
N GLY A 30 -19.36 -29.60 4.10
CA GLY A 30 -19.84 -28.64 5.09
C GLY A 30 -19.45 -29.03 6.51
N LYS A 31 -19.92 -28.24 7.47
CA LYS A 31 -19.66 -28.45 8.91
C LYS A 31 -20.78 -29.26 9.51
N SER A 32 -20.56 -29.86 10.68
CA SER A 32 -21.48 -30.82 11.34
C SER A 32 -22.95 -30.37 11.42
N THR A 33 -23.22 -29.06 11.43
CA THR A 33 -24.57 -28.46 11.49
C THR A 33 -25.18 -28.08 10.14
N ASP A 34 -24.38 -28.07 9.06
CA ASP A 34 -24.77 -27.67 7.70
C ASP A 34 -23.99 -28.51 6.68
N ILE A 35 -24.48 -29.73 6.42
CA ILE A 35 -23.88 -30.70 5.49
C ILE A 35 -24.77 -30.83 4.26
N LYS A 36 -24.18 -30.63 3.07
CA LYS A 36 -24.81 -30.91 1.78
C LYS A 36 -24.22 -32.19 1.18
N GLU A 37 -25.10 -33.07 0.70
CA GLU A 37 -24.72 -34.29 0.00
C GLU A 37 -24.78 -34.08 -1.52
N PHE A 38 -23.72 -34.47 -2.22
CA PHE A 38 -23.59 -34.39 -3.67
C PHE A 38 -23.58 -35.80 -4.26
N LYS A 39 -24.60 -36.11 -5.06
CA LYS A 39 -24.71 -37.37 -5.81
C LYS A 39 -23.86 -37.27 -7.08
N THR A 40 -22.81 -38.09 -7.16
CA THR A 40 -21.76 -37.99 -8.18
C THR A 40 -21.41 -39.35 -8.77
N HIS A 41 -20.55 -39.32 -9.80
CA HIS A 41 -20.25 -40.45 -10.67
C HIS A 41 -18.75 -40.70 -10.67
N SER A 42 -18.35 -41.86 -10.16
CA SER A 42 -16.92 -42.21 -10.01
C SER A 42 -16.15 -42.10 -11.32
N ALA A 43 -16.75 -42.48 -12.45
CA ALA A 43 -16.07 -42.45 -13.75
C ALA A 43 -15.65 -41.03 -14.17
N ILE A 44 -16.52 -40.04 -13.94
CA ILE A 44 -16.24 -38.64 -14.28
C ILE A 44 -15.20 -38.07 -13.31
N LEU A 45 -15.38 -38.30 -12.00
CA LEU A 45 -14.45 -37.86 -10.97
C LEU A 45 -13.02 -38.34 -11.22
N LYS A 46 -12.84 -39.66 -11.46
CA LYS A 46 -11.53 -40.27 -11.73
C LYS A 46 -10.88 -39.75 -13.00
N CYS A 47 -11.68 -39.45 -14.03
CA CYS A 47 -11.18 -38.98 -15.33
C CYS A 47 -10.65 -37.53 -15.26
N ARG A 48 -11.24 -36.71 -14.39
CA ARG A 48 -10.99 -35.26 -14.36
C ARG A 48 -10.15 -34.79 -13.18
N SER A 49 -9.98 -35.61 -12.15
CA SER A 49 -9.21 -35.27 -10.95
C SER A 49 -8.42 -36.47 -10.46
N SER A 50 -7.09 -36.34 -10.45
CA SER A 50 -6.18 -37.33 -9.90
C SER A 50 -6.37 -37.51 -8.39
N TYR A 51 -6.80 -36.45 -7.67
CA TYR A 51 -7.21 -36.56 -6.28
C TYR A 51 -8.33 -37.59 -6.12
N PHE A 52 -9.41 -37.46 -6.90
CA PHE A 52 -10.51 -38.41 -6.83
C PHE A 52 -10.16 -39.78 -7.38
N GLN A 53 -9.29 -39.86 -8.39
CA GLN A 53 -8.73 -41.14 -8.86
C GLN A 53 -8.12 -41.93 -7.70
N ASN A 54 -7.16 -41.33 -7.00
CA ASN A 54 -6.46 -41.95 -5.88
C ASN A 54 -7.39 -42.21 -4.68
N LYS A 55 -8.28 -41.24 -4.37
CA LYS A 55 -9.22 -41.35 -3.25
C LYS A 55 -10.18 -42.53 -3.45
N LEU A 56 -10.67 -42.74 -4.66
CA LEU A 56 -11.67 -43.77 -5.00
C LEU A 56 -11.08 -45.17 -5.25
N GLU A 57 -9.75 -45.33 -5.31
CA GLU A 57 -9.12 -46.65 -5.45
C GLU A 57 -9.20 -47.48 -4.18
N ASN A 58 -9.19 -46.82 -3.01
CA ASN A 58 -9.06 -47.48 -1.70
C ASN A 58 -10.36 -47.52 -0.87
N ILE A 59 -11.46 -46.95 -1.36
CA ILE A 59 -12.72 -46.86 -0.60
C ILE A 59 -13.62 -48.06 -0.89
N THR A 60 -14.09 -48.69 0.19
CA THR A 60 -15.10 -49.75 0.14
C THR A 60 -16.50 -49.16 -0.04
N LYS A 61 -17.32 -49.85 -0.83
CA LYS A 61 -18.74 -49.52 -1.01
C LYS A 61 -19.53 -49.87 0.25
N ASP A 62 -20.61 -49.14 0.48
CA ASP A 62 -21.60 -49.47 1.52
C ASP A 62 -22.48 -50.67 1.10
N THR A 63 -23.43 -51.02 1.96
CA THR A 63 -24.37 -52.14 1.74
C THR A 63 -25.24 -51.99 0.49
N ASN A 64 -25.39 -50.77 -0.02
CA ASN A 64 -26.17 -50.47 -1.22
C ASN A 64 -25.27 -50.34 -2.46
N GLY A 65 -23.96 -50.58 -2.33
CA GLY A 65 -23.00 -50.45 -3.41
C GLY A 65 -22.54 -49.01 -3.69
N ILE A 66 -22.85 -48.06 -2.80
CA ILE A 66 -22.54 -46.63 -2.92
C ILE A 66 -21.25 -46.32 -2.17
N ILE A 67 -20.42 -45.45 -2.75
CA ILE A 67 -19.20 -44.94 -2.11
C ILE A 67 -19.53 -43.64 -1.39
N ASN A 68 -19.19 -43.51 -0.11
CA ASN A 68 -19.37 -42.28 0.66
C ASN A 68 -18.01 -41.61 0.91
N ILE A 69 -17.92 -40.31 0.63
CA ILE A 69 -16.72 -39.50 0.87
C ILE A 69 -17.10 -38.29 1.71
N ASP A 70 -16.44 -38.14 2.85
CA ASP A 70 -16.52 -36.91 3.65
C ASP A 70 -15.34 -36.00 3.30
N LEU A 71 -15.63 -34.78 2.86
CA LEU A 71 -14.61 -33.76 2.61
C LEU A 71 -14.27 -32.99 3.89
N LYS A 72 -13.06 -32.42 3.91
CA LYS A 72 -12.57 -31.64 5.05
C LYS A 72 -13.48 -30.44 5.31
N SER A 73 -13.68 -30.15 6.60
CA SER A 73 -14.64 -29.15 7.08
C SER A 73 -14.34 -27.68 6.72
N HIS A 74 -13.15 -27.38 6.18
CA HIS A 74 -12.79 -26.03 5.77
C HIS A 74 -13.26 -25.66 4.36
N ILE A 75 -13.62 -26.65 3.53
CA ILE A 75 -14.18 -26.42 2.20
C ILE A 75 -15.66 -26.05 2.35
N SER A 76 -16.04 -24.86 1.90
CA SER A 76 -17.44 -24.44 1.90
C SER A 76 -18.26 -25.19 0.86
N ILE A 77 -19.57 -25.30 1.11
CA ILE A 77 -20.52 -25.90 0.15
C ILE A 77 -20.46 -25.18 -1.20
N GLN A 78 -20.35 -23.85 -1.20
CA GLN A 78 -20.31 -23.04 -2.42
C GLN A 78 -19.02 -23.27 -3.22
N GLN A 79 -17.85 -23.33 -2.56
CA GLN A 79 -16.58 -23.65 -3.22
C GLN A 79 -16.65 -25.03 -3.87
N PHE A 80 -17.14 -26.04 -3.13
CA PHE A 80 -17.24 -27.38 -3.70
C PHE A 80 -18.26 -27.46 -4.84
N GLU A 81 -19.36 -26.70 -4.79
CA GLU A 81 -20.34 -26.64 -5.87
C GLU A 81 -19.72 -26.12 -7.17
N ILE A 82 -18.82 -25.13 -7.09
CA ILE A 82 -18.06 -24.64 -8.24
C ILE A 82 -17.09 -25.71 -8.74
N ILE A 83 -16.32 -26.33 -7.85
CA ILE A 83 -15.35 -27.38 -8.19
C ILE A 83 -16.03 -28.56 -8.89
N ILE A 84 -17.15 -29.05 -8.36
CA ILE A 84 -17.83 -30.20 -8.94
C ILE A 84 -18.46 -29.86 -10.29
N LYS A 85 -19.00 -28.65 -10.47
CA LYS A 85 -19.50 -28.18 -11.77
C LYS A 85 -18.35 -28.06 -12.79
N TYR A 86 -17.18 -27.59 -12.39
CA TYR A 86 -15.98 -27.59 -13.24
C TYR A 86 -15.56 -29.02 -13.63
N ILE A 87 -15.56 -29.96 -12.69
CA ILE A 87 -15.23 -31.36 -12.98
C ILE A 87 -16.15 -31.95 -14.04
N TYR A 88 -17.45 -31.65 -13.98
CA TYR A 88 -18.45 -32.18 -14.91
C TYR A 88 -18.51 -31.44 -16.25
N GLY A 89 -18.53 -30.11 -16.21
CA GLY A 89 -18.77 -29.27 -17.38
C GLY A 89 -17.54 -28.54 -17.92
N GLY A 90 -16.43 -28.50 -17.19
CA GLY A 90 -15.26 -27.69 -17.56
C GLY A 90 -15.54 -26.19 -17.55
N PHE A 91 -16.58 -25.75 -16.83
CA PHE A 91 -17.00 -24.35 -16.74
C PHE A 91 -17.07 -23.89 -15.29
N VAL A 92 -16.64 -22.66 -15.05
CA VAL A 92 -16.76 -21.95 -13.77
C VAL A 92 -17.39 -20.59 -14.04
N SER A 93 -18.46 -20.26 -13.32
CA SER A 93 -18.98 -18.90 -13.27
C SER A 93 -18.37 -18.16 -12.09
N LEU A 94 -17.74 -17.03 -12.38
CA LEU A 94 -17.16 -16.12 -11.38
C LEU A 94 -18.07 -14.91 -11.10
N GLU A 95 -19.26 -14.86 -11.72
CA GLU A 95 -20.19 -13.75 -11.55
C GLU A 95 -20.64 -13.62 -10.09
N ASN A 96 -20.61 -12.39 -9.57
CA ASN A 96 -21.01 -12.05 -8.20
C ASN A 96 -20.17 -12.69 -7.08
N LEU A 97 -19.00 -13.24 -7.40
CA LEU A 97 -18.04 -13.69 -6.40
C LEU A 97 -17.10 -12.53 -6.07
N ASP A 98 -16.78 -12.36 -4.79
CA ASP A 98 -15.74 -11.42 -4.39
C ASP A 98 -14.35 -11.99 -4.66
N THR A 99 -13.37 -11.10 -4.84
CA THR A 99 -12.00 -11.48 -5.24
C THR A 99 -11.31 -12.38 -4.21
N GLN A 100 -11.59 -12.21 -2.90
CA GLN A 100 -11.04 -13.09 -1.86
C GLN A 100 -11.55 -14.51 -2.03
N PHE A 101 -12.86 -14.67 -2.28
CA PHE A 101 -13.44 -15.98 -2.54
C PHE A 101 -12.81 -16.66 -3.76
N ILE A 102 -12.55 -15.92 -4.84
CA ILE A 102 -11.88 -16.44 -6.04
C ILE A 102 -10.45 -16.89 -5.73
N PHE A 103 -9.71 -16.10 -4.95
CA PHE A 103 -8.37 -16.47 -4.50
C PHE A 103 -8.39 -17.74 -3.63
N ASP A 104 -9.32 -17.84 -2.68
CA ASP A 104 -9.46 -19.03 -1.82
C ASP A 104 -9.88 -20.27 -2.65
N LEU A 105 -10.67 -20.07 -3.71
CA LEU A 105 -11.06 -21.15 -4.63
C LEU A 105 -9.85 -21.77 -5.34
N ILE A 106 -8.78 -21.01 -5.62
CA ILE A 106 -7.52 -21.55 -6.17
C ILE A 106 -6.91 -22.57 -5.21
N LEU A 107 -6.88 -22.28 -3.92
CA LEU A 107 -6.35 -23.18 -2.90
C LEU A 107 -7.17 -24.46 -2.80
N VAL A 108 -8.50 -24.35 -2.92
CA VAL A 108 -9.38 -25.51 -2.99
C VAL A 108 -9.14 -26.32 -4.26
N ALA A 109 -8.97 -25.67 -5.42
CA ALA A 109 -8.68 -26.33 -6.69
C ALA A 109 -7.35 -27.13 -6.64
N ASP A 110 -6.35 -26.61 -5.94
CA ASP A 110 -5.10 -27.33 -5.67
C ASP A 110 -5.31 -28.59 -4.81
N GLU A 111 -6.15 -28.55 -3.77
CA GLU A 111 -6.47 -29.76 -3.00
C GLU A 111 -7.11 -30.87 -3.86
N PHE A 112 -7.83 -30.50 -4.92
CA PHE A 112 -8.40 -31.44 -5.90
C PHE A 112 -7.48 -31.74 -7.09
N LEU A 113 -6.26 -31.18 -7.09
CA LEU A 113 -5.24 -31.35 -8.13
C LEU A 113 -5.74 -30.93 -9.53
N LEU A 114 -6.43 -29.78 -9.60
CA LEU A 114 -7.04 -29.25 -10.83
C LEU A 114 -6.16 -28.16 -11.47
N ASP A 115 -4.98 -28.56 -11.96
CA ASP A 115 -3.94 -27.63 -12.46
C ASP A 115 -4.45 -26.66 -13.55
N GLU A 116 -5.30 -27.11 -14.49
CA GLU A 116 -5.89 -26.26 -15.55
C GLU A 116 -6.80 -25.15 -14.98
N LEU A 117 -7.55 -25.46 -13.91
CA LEU A 117 -8.41 -24.48 -13.25
C LEU A 117 -7.58 -23.46 -12.47
N ILE A 118 -6.54 -23.91 -11.77
CA ILE A 118 -5.61 -23.04 -11.03
C ILE A 118 -5.02 -22.00 -11.98
N GLU A 119 -4.42 -22.44 -13.09
CA GLU A 119 -3.81 -21.54 -14.08
C GLU A 119 -4.82 -20.52 -14.63
N SER A 120 -6.04 -20.96 -14.97
CA SER A 120 -7.09 -20.07 -15.49
C SER A 120 -7.53 -19.01 -14.47
N LEU A 121 -7.64 -19.38 -13.19
CA LEU A 121 -8.01 -18.46 -12.11
C LEU A 121 -6.86 -17.49 -11.76
N GLU A 122 -5.61 -17.96 -11.79
CA GLU A 122 -4.44 -17.09 -11.61
C GLU A 122 -4.39 -15.99 -12.68
N ILE A 123 -4.56 -16.37 -13.96
CA ILE A 123 -4.59 -15.41 -15.08
C ILE A 123 -5.73 -14.41 -14.89
N TYR A 124 -6.93 -14.88 -14.55
CA TYR A 124 -8.07 -14.00 -14.29
C TYR A 124 -7.78 -12.97 -13.19
N LEU A 125 -7.22 -13.40 -12.05
CA LEU A 125 -6.88 -12.50 -10.95
C LEU A 125 -5.82 -11.48 -11.37
N ILE A 126 -4.81 -11.90 -12.14
CA ILE A 126 -3.73 -11.03 -12.60
C ILE A 126 -4.23 -9.99 -13.61
N GLU A 127 -5.12 -10.37 -14.53
CA GLU A 127 -5.59 -9.50 -15.61
C GLU A 127 -6.74 -8.58 -15.18
N SER A 128 -7.69 -9.12 -14.39
CA SER A 128 -8.93 -8.41 -14.04
C SER A 128 -8.90 -7.80 -12.64
N GLU A 129 -8.21 -8.44 -11.69
CA GLU A 129 -8.29 -8.11 -10.26
C GLU A 129 -6.94 -7.61 -9.68
N ALA A 130 -6.05 -7.14 -10.55
CA ALA A 130 -4.70 -6.72 -10.17
C ALA A 130 -4.64 -5.61 -9.09
N HIS A 131 -5.70 -4.81 -8.95
CA HIS A 131 -5.76 -3.79 -7.89
C HIS A 131 -5.91 -4.43 -6.52
N TRP A 132 -6.83 -5.40 -6.40
CA TRP A 132 -7.05 -6.16 -5.18
C TRP A 132 -5.79 -6.98 -4.81
N LEU A 133 -5.13 -7.57 -5.81
CA LEU A 133 -3.87 -8.29 -5.57
C LEU A 133 -2.78 -7.38 -4.97
N ARG A 134 -2.72 -6.11 -5.40
CA ARG A 134 -1.75 -5.15 -4.85
C ARG A 134 -2.12 -4.69 -3.44
N SER A 135 -3.39 -4.52 -3.12
CA SER A 135 -3.80 -4.11 -1.77
C SER A 135 -3.64 -5.23 -0.73
N HIS A 136 -3.58 -6.50 -1.15
CA HIS A 136 -3.38 -7.67 -0.29
C HIS A 136 -2.03 -8.37 -0.53
N PHE A 137 -1.05 -7.63 -1.05
CA PHE A 137 0.18 -8.19 -1.62
C PHE A 137 0.93 -9.12 -0.66
N VAL A 138 1.12 -8.72 0.60
CA VAL A 138 1.86 -9.50 1.60
C VAL A 138 1.19 -10.86 1.85
N HIS A 139 -0.13 -10.87 2.01
CA HIS A 139 -0.91 -12.08 2.20
C HIS A 139 -0.79 -13.02 0.99
N ILE A 140 -0.98 -12.47 -0.22
CA ILE A 140 -0.90 -13.25 -1.46
C ILE A 140 0.49 -13.84 -1.64
N TYR A 141 1.54 -13.06 -1.42
CA TYR A 141 2.91 -13.53 -1.51
C TYR A 141 3.17 -14.69 -0.55
N LYS A 142 2.80 -14.53 0.73
CA LYS A 142 2.95 -15.60 1.72
C LYS A 142 2.22 -16.89 1.30
N THR A 143 0.97 -16.78 0.87
CA THR A 143 0.15 -17.92 0.48
C THR A 143 0.68 -18.61 -0.79
N CYS A 144 1.05 -17.83 -1.82
CA CYS A 144 1.53 -18.39 -3.09
C CYS A 144 2.84 -19.15 -2.92
N PHE A 145 3.71 -18.76 -2.00
CA PHE A 145 4.97 -19.47 -1.77
C PHE A 145 4.86 -20.62 -0.76
N GLN A 146 3.73 -20.76 -0.04
CA GLN A 146 3.39 -22.00 0.65
C GLN A 146 2.90 -23.09 -0.33
N ASN A 147 2.47 -22.70 -1.53
CA ASN A 147 1.93 -23.60 -2.53
C ASN A 147 2.73 -23.54 -3.84
N ASN A 148 3.49 -24.59 -4.13
CA ASN A 148 4.37 -24.65 -5.31
C ASN A 148 3.63 -24.70 -6.66
N LYS A 149 2.30 -24.78 -6.68
CA LYS A 149 1.50 -24.79 -7.92
C LYS A 149 1.13 -23.41 -8.45
N LEU A 150 1.09 -22.37 -7.61
CA LEU A 150 0.65 -21.02 -7.98
C LEU A 150 1.75 -20.23 -8.71
N LYS A 151 2.19 -20.75 -9.86
CA LYS A 151 3.39 -20.27 -10.55
C LYS A 151 3.20 -18.89 -11.17
N GLU A 152 2.04 -18.60 -11.72
CA GLU A 152 1.80 -17.31 -12.38
C GLU A 152 1.67 -16.18 -11.34
N LEU A 153 1.01 -16.42 -10.21
CA LEU A 153 0.97 -15.47 -9.10
C LEU A 153 2.33 -15.30 -8.43
N GLN A 154 3.11 -16.37 -8.24
CA GLN A 154 4.49 -16.26 -7.74
C GLN A 154 5.34 -15.38 -8.66
N LYS A 155 5.25 -15.59 -9.99
CA LYS A 155 5.94 -14.79 -11.00
C LYS A 155 5.47 -13.33 -10.98
N TRP A 156 4.16 -13.10 -10.91
CA TRP A 156 3.58 -11.76 -10.81
C TRP A 156 4.08 -11.02 -9.56
N CYS A 157 4.06 -11.67 -8.40
CA CYS A 157 4.56 -11.09 -7.15
C CYS A 157 6.05 -10.77 -7.24
N ASN A 158 6.84 -11.73 -7.72
CA ASN A 158 8.28 -11.55 -7.86
C ASN A 158 8.62 -10.39 -8.81
N ASN A 159 7.88 -10.20 -9.91
CA ASN A 159 8.09 -9.06 -10.81
C ASN A 159 7.83 -7.70 -10.14
N ILE A 160 6.94 -7.64 -9.16
CA ILE A 160 6.70 -6.43 -8.35
C ILE A 160 7.85 -6.24 -7.35
N LEU A 161 8.26 -7.30 -6.67
CA LEU A 161 9.29 -7.25 -5.62
C LEU A 161 10.68 -6.94 -6.13
N VAL A 162 10.98 -7.24 -7.39
CA VAL A 162 12.17 -6.71 -8.07
C VAL A 162 12.30 -5.22 -7.81
N LYS A 163 11.22 -4.47 -8.08
CA LYS A 163 11.21 -3.00 -8.05
C LYS A 163 10.92 -2.43 -6.67
N TYR A 164 10.10 -3.12 -5.88
CA TYR A 164 9.63 -2.65 -4.58
C TYR A 164 9.80 -3.72 -3.49
N PRO A 165 11.05 -4.15 -3.20
CA PRO A 165 11.30 -5.22 -2.24
C PRO A 165 10.85 -4.89 -0.82
N ASN A 166 10.81 -3.60 -0.48
CA ASN A 166 10.35 -3.08 0.81
C ASN A 166 8.90 -3.45 1.13
N LEU A 167 8.06 -3.76 0.13
CA LEU A 167 6.68 -4.23 0.36
C LEU A 167 6.63 -5.49 1.23
N ILE A 168 7.67 -6.33 1.18
CA ILE A 168 7.79 -7.54 2.01
C ILE A 168 8.77 -7.32 3.14
N PHE A 169 9.95 -6.76 2.88
CA PHE A 169 10.98 -6.58 3.91
C PHE A 169 10.52 -5.71 5.08
N ASP A 170 9.77 -4.64 4.81
CA ASP A 170 9.26 -3.72 5.84
C ASP A 170 7.87 -4.11 6.37
N SER A 171 7.31 -5.24 5.90
CA SER A 171 6.01 -5.70 6.38
C SER A 171 6.08 -6.22 7.81
N GLU A 172 5.02 -6.00 8.59
CA GLU A 172 4.90 -6.54 9.95
C GLU A 172 4.95 -8.07 9.96
N ASP A 173 4.44 -8.69 8.90
CA ASP A 173 4.39 -10.14 8.73
C ASP A 173 5.71 -10.75 8.20
N PHE A 174 6.74 -9.94 7.92
CA PHE A 174 8.00 -10.41 7.32
C PHE A 174 8.61 -11.60 8.08
N ASN A 175 8.61 -11.53 9.41
CA ASN A 175 9.16 -12.59 10.26
C ASN A 175 8.38 -13.91 10.19
N SER A 176 7.17 -13.91 9.62
CA SER A 176 6.34 -15.11 9.43
C SER A 176 6.41 -15.69 8.02
N LEU A 177 7.28 -15.13 7.17
CA LEU A 177 7.46 -15.54 5.79
C LEU A 177 8.08 -16.94 5.73
N ASN A 178 7.62 -17.77 4.78
CA ASN A 178 8.23 -19.08 4.53
C ASN A 178 9.66 -18.93 3.98
N GLU A 179 10.57 -19.83 4.36
CA GLU A 179 11.96 -19.90 3.87
C GLU A 179 12.02 -19.89 2.33
N ASP A 180 11.18 -20.67 1.64
CA ASP A 180 11.16 -20.77 0.18
C ASP A 180 10.85 -19.41 -0.48
N ALA A 181 9.99 -18.62 0.14
CA ALA A 181 9.65 -17.28 -0.32
C ALA A 181 10.86 -16.33 -0.15
N LEU A 182 11.48 -16.35 1.04
CA LEU A 182 12.67 -15.54 1.32
C LEU A 182 13.81 -15.89 0.38
N VAL A 183 14.09 -17.19 0.19
CA VAL A 183 15.10 -17.71 -0.74
C VAL A 183 14.80 -17.26 -2.18
N SER A 184 13.55 -17.38 -2.63
CA SER A 184 13.13 -16.95 -3.97
C SER A 184 13.39 -15.46 -4.18
N LEU A 185 13.16 -14.63 -3.16
CA LEU A 185 13.42 -13.19 -3.19
C LEU A 185 14.92 -12.87 -3.26
N ILE A 186 15.71 -13.38 -2.30
CA ILE A 186 17.13 -13.00 -2.18
C ILE A 186 18.02 -13.65 -3.25
N LYS A 187 17.58 -14.72 -3.90
CA LYS A 187 18.29 -15.35 -5.02
C LYS A 187 18.32 -14.47 -6.28
N ARG A 188 17.39 -13.51 -6.43
CA ARG A 188 17.24 -12.69 -7.64
C ARG A 188 18.42 -11.78 -7.92
N ASP A 189 18.93 -11.78 -9.14
CA ASP A 189 20.00 -10.86 -9.55
C ASP A 189 19.52 -9.42 -9.73
N ASP A 190 18.24 -9.18 -10.01
CA ASP A 190 17.66 -7.87 -10.30
C ASP A 190 16.96 -7.22 -9.10
N LEU A 191 17.14 -7.73 -7.88
CA LEU A 191 16.50 -7.17 -6.69
C LEU A 191 17.02 -5.76 -6.38
N GLN A 192 16.13 -4.76 -6.36
CA GLN A 192 16.48 -3.34 -6.16
C GLN A 192 16.69 -2.99 -4.67
N THR A 193 17.70 -3.59 -4.05
CA THR A 193 18.09 -3.24 -2.67
C THR A 193 19.58 -3.48 -2.42
N GLU A 194 20.15 -2.78 -1.45
CA GLU A 194 21.56 -2.89 -1.06
C GLU A 194 21.82 -4.23 -0.36
N GLU A 195 22.96 -4.87 -0.65
CA GLU A 195 23.22 -6.22 -0.13
C GLU A 195 23.27 -6.26 1.40
N ILE A 196 23.78 -5.20 2.05
CA ILE A 196 23.78 -5.10 3.51
C ILE A 196 22.38 -5.11 4.12
N LYS A 197 21.39 -4.49 3.45
CA LYS A 197 20.00 -4.53 3.91
C LYS A 197 19.47 -5.96 3.85
N ILE A 198 19.77 -6.69 2.79
CA ILE A 198 19.36 -8.09 2.62
C ILE A 198 19.95 -8.95 3.74
N TRP A 199 21.24 -8.79 4.03
CA TRP A 199 21.88 -9.47 5.16
C TRP A 199 21.14 -9.20 6.47
N ASN A 200 20.86 -7.94 6.78
CA ASN A 200 20.16 -7.56 8.01
C ASN A 200 18.75 -8.17 8.10
N TYR A 201 17.97 -8.19 6.99
CA TYR A 201 16.67 -8.84 6.98
C TYR A 201 16.76 -10.37 7.12
N VAL A 202 17.76 -11.00 6.50
CA VAL A 202 17.96 -12.46 6.62
C VAL A 202 18.32 -12.84 8.05
N ILE A 203 19.20 -12.09 8.72
CA ILE A 203 19.51 -12.29 10.14
C ILE A 203 18.27 -12.07 11.01
N LYS A 204 17.54 -10.96 10.80
CA LYS A 204 16.28 -10.66 11.51
C LYS A 204 15.26 -11.80 11.37
N TRP A 205 15.08 -12.32 10.16
CA TRP A 205 14.17 -13.43 9.89
C TRP A 205 14.64 -14.72 10.59
N GLY A 206 15.93 -15.04 10.51
CA GLY A 206 16.52 -16.22 11.14
C GLY A 206 16.41 -16.22 12.66
N ILE A 207 16.64 -15.08 13.30
CA ILE A 207 16.43 -14.92 14.75
C ILE A 207 14.94 -15.10 15.10
N ALA A 208 14.04 -14.51 14.30
CA ALA A 208 12.60 -14.64 14.54
C ALA A 208 12.07 -16.07 14.41
N GLN A 209 12.71 -16.95 13.62
CA GLN A 209 12.37 -18.37 13.56
C GLN A 209 12.83 -19.15 14.81
N ASN A 210 13.70 -18.57 15.64
CA ASN A 210 14.33 -19.22 16.79
C ASN A 210 14.12 -18.35 18.05
N PRO A 211 12.90 -18.33 18.62
CA PRO A 211 12.52 -17.42 19.71
C PRO A 211 13.31 -17.64 21.02
N ASP A 212 13.96 -18.79 21.18
CA ASP A 212 14.77 -19.11 22.35
C ASP A 212 16.18 -18.49 22.32
N LEU A 213 16.57 -17.87 21.19
CA LEU A 213 17.89 -17.22 21.07
C LEU A 213 17.95 -15.94 21.93
N PRO A 214 19.09 -15.67 22.61
CA PRO A 214 19.28 -14.42 23.34
C PRO A 214 19.18 -13.20 22.42
N SER A 215 18.72 -12.07 22.95
CA SER A 215 18.55 -10.85 22.14
C SER A 215 19.87 -10.20 21.73
N ASN A 216 20.93 -10.30 22.54
CA ASN A 216 22.25 -9.75 22.22
C ASN A 216 23.18 -10.86 21.67
N PRO A 217 23.69 -10.74 20.43
CA PRO A 217 24.63 -11.70 19.85
C PRO A 217 25.92 -11.91 20.66
N GLU A 218 26.33 -10.93 21.48
CA GLU A 218 27.51 -11.06 22.34
C GLU A 218 27.33 -12.13 23.45
N ASP A 219 26.08 -12.43 23.82
CA ASP A 219 25.74 -13.42 24.84
C ASP A 219 25.54 -14.84 24.26
N TRP A 220 25.80 -15.04 22.96
CA TRP A 220 25.51 -16.30 22.28
C TRP A 220 26.59 -17.37 22.50
N SER A 221 26.15 -18.61 22.75
CA SER A 221 27.04 -19.78 22.72
C SER A 221 27.25 -20.29 21.29
N ASP A 222 28.22 -21.19 21.12
CA ASP A 222 28.46 -21.87 19.84
C ASP A 222 27.21 -22.67 19.37
N GLU A 223 26.42 -23.22 20.29
CA GLU A 223 25.14 -23.86 19.95
C GLU A 223 24.13 -22.86 19.37
N ASN A 224 24.03 -21.66 19.93
CA ASN A 224 23.12 -20.62 19.43
C ASN A 224 23.45 -20.22 17.98
N PHE A 225 24.74 -20.05 17.67
CA PHE A 225 25.18 -19.80 16.30
C PHE A 225 24.92 -20.99 15.36
N THR A 226 25.05 -22.21 15.86
CA THR A 226 24.75 -23.43 15.09
C THR A 226 23.27 -23.50 14.72
N VAL A 227 22.37 -23.21 15.67
CA VAL A 227 20.92 -23.14 15.43
C VAL A 227 20.60 -22.11 14.34
N LEU A 228 21.10 -20.88 14.46
CA LEU A 228 20.86 -19.85 13.45
C LEU A 228 21.42 -20.25 12.07
N LYS A 229 22.62 -20.86 12.05
CA LYS A 229 23.25 -21.35 10.82
C LYS A 229 22.40 -22.40 10.12
N ASP A 230 21.85 -23.35 10.88
CA ASP A 230 21.00 -24.41 10.35
C ASP A 230 19.68 -23.85 9.80
N THR A 231 19.09 -22.86 10.46
CA THR A 231 17.91 -22.14 9.96
C THR A 231 18.21 -21.38 8.67
N LEU A 232 19.37 -20.72 8.57
CA LEU A 232 19.72 -19.88 7.44
C LEU A 232 20.45 -20.62 6.31
N LYS A 233 20.60 -21.95 6.39
CA LYS A 233 21.44 -22.74 5.47
C LYS A 233 21.11 -22.55 4.00
N ASN A 234 19.83 -22.37 3.63
CA ASN A 234 19.43 -22.14 2.24
C ASN A 234 19.47 -20.65 1.86
N CYS A 235 19.52 -19.75 2.84
CA CYS A 235 19.59 -18.31 2.60
C CYS A 235 21.05 -17.82 2.42
N LEU A 236 21.97 -18.29 3.27
CA LEU A 236 23.38 -17.86 3.28
C LEU A 236 24.09 -17.98 1.93
N PRO A 237 23.85 -19.03 1.10
CA PRO A 237 24.48 -19.15 -0.22
C PRO A 237 24.02 -18.10 -1.24
N HIS A 238 22.97 -17.33 -0.95
CA HIS A 238 22.41 -16.32 -1.85
C HIS A 238 22.80 -14.87 -1.51
N ILE A 239 23.61 -14.68 -0.47
CA ILE A 239 24.16 -13.38 -0.07
C ILE A 239 25.44 -13.08 -0.86
N ARG A 240 25.53 -11.88 -1.43
CA ARG A 240 26.72 -11.39 -2.16
C ARG A 240 27.71 -10.73 -1.21
N TYR A 241 28.32 -11.50 -0.32
CA TYR A 241 29.20 -10.98 0.75
C TYR A 241 30.27 -9.99 0.27
N PHE A 242 30.90 -10.25 -0.88
CA PHE A 242 31.95 -9.39 -1.46
C PHE A 242 31.42 -8.06 -2.04
N GLN A 243 30.11 -7.82 -1.99
CA GLN A 243 29.46 -6.55 -2.36
C GLN A 243 29.05 -5.72 -1.12
N ILE A 244 29.28 -6.25 0.09
CA ILE A 244 29.08 -5.53 1.35
C ILE A 244 30.34 -4.71 1.63
N SER A 245 30.18 -3.45 2.07
CA SER A 245 31.33 -2.60 2.36
C SER A 245 32.13 -3.13 3.55
N GLY A 246 33.45 -2.90 3.60
CA GLY A 246 34.28 -3.36 4.71
C GLY A 246 33.83 -2.81 6.08
N ARG A 247 33.29 -1.59 6.11
CA ARG A 247 32.67 -1.00 7.30
C ARG A 247 31.45 -1.81 7.73
N ASP A 248 30.53 -2.06 6.81
CA ASP A 248 29.32 -2.80 7.11
C ASP A 248 29.59 -4.26 7.49
N VAL A 249 30.65 -4.87 6.94
CA VAL A 249 31.11 -6.19 7.37
C VAL A 249 31.54 -6.16 8.84
N ALA A 250 32.30 -5.15 9.26
CA ALA A 250 32.73 -5.00 10.65
C ALA A 250 31.56 -4.74 11.60
N ASP A 251 30.61 -3.90 11.20
CA ASP A 251 29.51 -3.47 12.07
C ASP A 251 28.37 -4.51 12.15
N TYR A 252 28.04 -5.20 11.05
CA TYR A 252 26.83 -6.03 10.95
C TYR A 252 27.08 -7.51 10.64
N VAL A 253 28.19 -7.86 9.98
CA VAL A 253 28.47 -9.26 9.61
C VAL A 253 29.36 -9.95 10.66
N LEU A 254 30.37 -9.24 11.17
CA LEU A 254 31.31 -9.74 12.17
C LEU A 254 30.65 -10.35 13.42
N PRO A 255 29.60 -9.74 14.02
CA PRO A 255 28.93 -10.32 15.18
C PRO A 255 28.37 -11.73 14.93
N TYR A 256 28.07 -12.06 13.67
CA TYR A 256 27.51 -13.36 13.26
C TYR A 256 28.48 -14.21 12.45
N SER A 257 29.77 -13.86 12.41
CA SER A 257 30.77 -14.51 11.56
C SER A 257 30.83 -16.05 11.71
N GLN A 258 30.46 -16.59 12.89
CA GLN A 258 30.44 -18.01 13.18
C GLN A 258 29.47 -18.83 12.31
N ILE A 259 28.39 -18.20 11.81
CA ILE A 259 27.43 -18.88 10.93
C ILE A 259 28.01 -19.11 9.53
N LEU A 260 29.04 -18.37 9.14
CA LEU A 260 29.68 -18.47 7.84
C LEU A 260 30.59 -19.68 7.74
N GLU A 261 30.88 -20.13 6.53
CA GLU A 261 31.93 -21.11 6.31
C GLU A 261 33.30 -20.49 6.62
N LYS A 262 34.17 -21.22 7.32
CA LYS A 262 35.52 -20.74 7.70
C LYS A 262 36.30 -20.19 6.51
N LYS A 263 36.20 -20.85 5.36
CA LYS A 263 36.87 -20.44 4.12
C LYS A 263 36.33 -19.10 3.60
N LEU A 264 35.00 -18.94 3.55
CA LEU A 264 34.33 -17.71 3.15
C LEU A 264 34.73 -16.54 4.05
N TRP A 265 34.73 -16.75 5.37
CA TRP A 265 35.11 -15.71 6.34
C TRP A 265 36.57 -15.25 6.17
N ILE A 266 37.49 -16.19 5.96
CA ILE A 266 38.91 -15.87 5.71
C ILE A 266 39.06 -15.07 4.41
N ASP A 267 38.40 -15.49 3.33
CA ASP A 267 38.49 -14.82 2.04
C ASP A 267 37.86 -13.41 2.08
N LEU A 268 36.72 -13.26 2.79
CA LEU A 268 36.07 -11.96 2.99
C LEU A 268 37.00 -10.98 3.72
N ASN A 269 37.60 -11.40 4.83
CA ASN A 269 38.56 -10.57 5.57
C ASN A 269 39.77 -10.18 4.72
N LYS A 270 40.34 -11.12 3.96
CA LYS A 270 41.45 -10.83 3.06
C LYS A 270 41.07 -9.79 2.01
N SER A 271 39.89 -9.91 1.41
CA SER A 271 39.41 -8.98 0.38
C SER A 271 39.22 -7.55 0.89
N ILE A 272 38.86 -7.39 2.18
CA ILE A 272 38.71 -6.08 2.83
C ILE A 272 40.08 -5.46 3.14
N LEU A 273 41.06 -6.28 3.55
CA LEU A 273 42.41 -5.82 3.91
C LEU A 273 43.31 -5.56 2.70
N SER A 274 43.04 -6.20 1.55
CA SER A 274 43.87 -6.10 0.35
C SER A 274 43.08 -6.53 -0.90
N SER A 275 43.07 -5.67 -1.93
CA SER A 275 42.43 -5.94 -3.24
C SER A 275 43.11 -7.06 -4.05
N ASP A 276 44.39 -7.34 -3.78
CA ASP A 276 45.23 -8.19 -4.64
C ASP A 276 45.22 -9.68 -4.23
N HIS A 277 44.42 -10.07 -3.23
CA HIS A 277 44.36 -11.45 -2.76
C HIS A 277 43.44 -12.32 -3.62
N GLN A 278 43.92 -13.51 -3.97
CA GLN A 278 43.13 -14.49 -4.70
C GLN A 278 42.05 -15.09 -3.80
N VAL A 279 40.79 -14.73 -4.05
CA VAL A 279 39.61 -15.33 -3.40
C VAL A 279 39.35 -16.70 -4.01
N THR A 280 39.13 -17.70 -3.16
CA THR A 280 38.88 -19.09 -3.59
C THR A 280 37.47 -19.57 -3.28
N SER A 281 36.71 -18.75 -2.54
CA SER A 281 35.28 -18.91 -2.27
C SER A 281 34.46 -18.53 -3.49
N THR A 282 33.23 -19.06 -3.58
CA THR A 282 32.29 -18.69 -4.65
C THR A 282 31.92 -17.21 -4.51
N ILE A 283 32.19 -16.42 -5.54
CA ILE A 283 31.80 -15.00 -5.61
C ILE A 283 30.55 -14.91 -6.46
N LEU A 284 29.45 -14.46 -5.86
CA LEU A 284 28.26 -14.07 -6.61
C LEU A 284 28.46 -12.69 -7.25
N PRO A 285 28.01 -12.49 -8.50
CA PRO A 285 28.11 -11.18 -9.15
C PRO A 285 27.24 -10.14 -8.43
N PRO A 286 27.57 -8.84 -8.52
CA PRO A 286 26.73 -7.77 -7.98
C PRO A 286 25.32 -7.84 -8.56
N ARG A 287 24.32 -7.45 -7.75
CA ARG A 287 22.94 -7.32 -8.23
C ARG A 287 22.87 -6.27 -9.35
N ILE A 288 22.06 -6.57 -10.35
CA ILE A 288 21.69 -5.66 -11.42
C ILE A 288 20.73 -4.62 -10.83
N ILE A 289 21.30 -3.56 -10.28
CA ILE A 289 20.51 -2.39 -9.88
C ILE A 289 20.08 -1.70 -11.17
N LEU A 290 18.77 -1.70 -11.42
CA LEU A 290 18.14 -0.87 -12.44
C LEU A 290 18.43 0.56 -12.02
N LYS A 291 19.43 1.17 -12.66
CA LYS A 291 19.50 2.62 -12.68
C LYS A 291 18.16 3.07 -13.26
N PRO A 292 17.38 3.92 -12.57
CA PRO A 292 16.16 4.45 -13.16
C PRO A 292 16.53 4.96 -14.55
N GLU A 293 15.96 4.37 -15.60
CA GLU A 293 16.04 4.98 -16.93
C GLU A 293 15.28 6.28 -16.80
N LEU A 294 16.02 7.36 -16.58
CA LEU A 294 15.45 8.68 -16.53
C LEU A 294 14.80 8.92 -17.88
N PRO A 295 13.54 9.41 -17.91
CA PRO A 295 12.87 9.68 -19.16
C PRO A 295 13.74 10.60 -20.02
N THR A 296 13.83 10.30 -21.32
CA THR A 296 14.53 11.14 -22.28
C THR A 296 13.91 12.53 -22.23
N ARG A 297 14.69 13.50 -21.75
CA ARG A 297 14.22 14.88 -21.69
C ARG A 297 14.07 15.42 -23.09
N SER A 298 12.84 15.67 -23.49
CA SER A 298 12.55 16.46 -24.67
C SER A 298 13.13 17.85 -24.51
N THR A 299 13.56 18.46 -25.62
CA THR A 299 13.91 19.89 -25.66
C THR A 299 12.66 20.78 -25.60
N GLU A 300 11.47 20.20 -25.77
CA GLU A 300 10.20 20.91 -25.65
C GLU A 300 9.85 21.17 -24.17
N PRO A 301 9.35 22.37 -23.84
CA PRO A 301 8.99 22.72 -22.47
C PRO A 301 7.81 21.86 -21.99
N LEU A 302 7.98 21.24 -20.81
CA LEU A 302 6.98 20.39 -20.15
C LEU A 302 5.62 21.10 -19.99
N SER A 303 5.66 22.37 -19.58
CA SER A 303 4.49 23.17 -19.29
C SER A 303 4.79 24.65 -19.57
N THR A 304 3.74 25.41 -19.84
CA THR A 304 3.81 26.88 -19.88
C THR A 304 3.65 27.51 -18.50
N VAL A 305 3.38 26.71 -17.47
CA VAL A 305 3.11 27.17 -16.09
C VAL A 305 4.24 26.81 -15.12
N ILE A 306 4.83 25.61 -15.27
CA ILE A 306 5.91 25.12 -14.40
C ILE A 306 7.14 24.76 -15.21
N ASN A 307 8.30 24.87 -14.59
CA ASN A 307 9.59 24.43 -15.13
C ASN A 307 9.96 23.04 -14.59
N GLU A 308 11.10 22.52 -15.03
CA GLU A 308 11.62 21.21 -14.61
C GLU A 308 11.99 21.14 -13.11
N GLU A 309 12.35 22.28 -12.49
CA GLU A 309 12.64 22.31 -11.05
C GLU A 309 11.36 22.12 -10.23
N HIS A 310 10.28 22.81 -10.59
CA HIS A 310 8.96 22.61 -10.00
C HIS A 310 8.45 21.18 -10.22
N ALA A 311 8.69 20.60 -11.40
CA ALA A 311 8.31 19.23 -11.69
C ALA A 311 9.07 18.22 -10.82
N ALA A 312 10.37 18.42 -10.62
CA ALA A 312 11.19 17.59 -9.74
C ALA A 312 10.78 17.73 -8.26
N GLU A 313 10.42 18.95 -7.84
CA GLU A 313 9.91 19.22 -6.50
C GLU A 313 8.58 18.49 -6.25
N ILE A 314 7.63 18.56 -7.20
CA ILE A 314 6.36 17.81 -7.13
C ILE A 314 6.63 16.29 -7.10
N ALA A 315 7.50 15.78 -7.96
CA ALA A 315 7.88 14.37 -7.97
C ALA A 315 8.42 13.89 -6.62
N SER A 316 9.23 14.73 -5.96
CA SER A 316 9.77 14.45 -4.62
C SER A 316 8.66 14.32 -3.58
N TRP A 317 7.62 15.14 -3.70
CA TRP A 317 6.46 15.08 -2.80
C TRP A 317 5.57 13.86 -3.03
N ILE A 318 5.47 13.38 -4.28
CA ILE A 318 4.77 12.14 -4.64
C ILE A 318 5.45 10.95 -3.95
N ASP A 319 6.78 10.83 -4.08
CA ASP A 319 7.53 9.70 -3.52
C ASP A 319 7.80 9.81 -2.01
N LYS A 320 7.51 10.98 -1.41
CA LYS A 320 7.83 11.31 -0.01
C LYS A 320 9.33 11.16 0.29
N ASN A 321 10.18 11.48 -0.68
CA ASN A 321 11.62 11.36 -0.53
C ASN A 321 12.18 12.37 0.48
N THR A 322 13.13 11.92 1.30
CA THR A 322 13.89 12.77 2.22
C THR A 322 14.84 13.71 1.47
N THR A 323 15.42 13.24 0.37
CA THR A 323 16.25 14.03 -0.55
C THR A 323 15.44 14.38 -1.79
N ALA A 324 15.21 15.67 -2.03
CA ALA A 324 14.48 16.13 -3.20
C ALA A 324 15.20 15.73 -4.50
N TYR A 325 14.42 15.30 -5.49
CA TYR A 325 14.87 15.22 -6.86
C TYR A 325 15.28 16.61 -7.35
N ASN A 326 16.35 16.62 -8.13
CA ASN A 326 16.70 17.73 -8.97
C ASN A 326 16.23 17.45 -10.40
N THR A 327 16.37 18.48 -11.22
CA THR A 327 16.22 18.44 -12.66
C THR A 327 16.75 17.13 -13.24
N LYS A 328 18.02 16.76 -13.00
CA LYS A 328 18.73 15.61 -13.60
C LYS A 328 18.26 14.23 -13.15
N ASN A 329 17.71 14.05 -11.95
CA ASN A 329 17.39 12.72 -11.41
C ASN A 329 15.89 12.49 -11.13
N ASN A 330 15.01 13.32 -11.67
CA ASN A 330 13.57 13.11 -11.59
C ASN A 330 13.14 11.86 -12.40
N PRO A 331 12.54 10.83 -11.77
CA PRO A 331 12.14 9.59 -12.45
C PRO A 331 10.80 9.72 -13.20
N TYR A 332 10.08 10.83 -13.06
CA TYR A 332 8.74 11.00 -13.63
C TYR A 332 8.74 11.58 -15.04
N GLU A 333 7.93 10.99 -15.91
CA GLU A 333 7.50 11.58 -17.18
C GLU A 333 6.08 12.14 -17.04
N PHE A 334 5.95 13.47 -17.05
CA PHE A 334 4.65 14.12 -16.96
C PHE A 334 3.99 14.23 -18.34
N LYS A 335 2.90 13.46 -18.54
CA LYS A 335 2.13 13.47 -19.79
C LYS A 335 0.96 14.46 -19.69
N LEU A 336 0.92 15.43 -20.59
CA LEU A 336 -0.12 16.44 -20.62
C LEU A 336 -1.48 15.84 -20.99
N LEU A 337 -2.42 15.80 -20.04
CA LEU A 337 -3.81 15.40 -20.27
C LEU A 337 -4.66 16.57 -20.77
N LEU A 338 -4.64 17.69 -20.05
CA LEU A 338 -5.46 18.87 -20.30
C LEU A 338 -4.61 20.14 -20.15
N ARG A 339 -4.82 21.10 -21.05
CA ARG A 339 -4.29 22.46 -20.97
C ARG A 339 -5.40 23.46 -21.23
N GLY A 340 -5.73 24.30 -20.26
CA GLY A 340 -6.85 25.24 -20.37
C GLY A 340 -6.80 26.17 -21.60
N SER A 341 -5.60 26.61 -22.01
CA SER A 341 -5.43 27.42 -23.23
C SER A 341 -5.61 26.67 -24.55
N ARG A 342 -5.54 25.33 -24.55
CA ARG A 342 -5.74 24.46 -25.71
C ARG A 342 -7.15 23.87 -25.74
N ASP A 343 -7.58 23.34 -24.59
CA ASP A 343 -8.78 22.51 -24.45
C ASP A 343 -9.97 23.28 -23.85
N GLY A 344 -9.73 24.50 -23.35
CA GLY A 344 -10.73 25.34 -22.68
C GLY A 344 -10.66 25.26 -21.15
N PHE A 345 -10.93 26.39 -20.50
CA PHE A 345 -11.03 26.52 -19.04
C PHE A 345 -12.44 26.19 -18.57
N ASN A 346 -12.90 24.96 -18.77
CA ASN A 346 -14.24 24.54 -18.36
C ASN A 346 -14.27 23.09 -17.84
N ARG A 347 -15.32 22.76 -17.10
CA ARG A 347 -15.54 21.43 -16.51
C ARG A 347 -15.79 20.33 -17.53
N GLU A 348 -16.35 20.66 -18.70
CA GLU A 348 -16.67 19.68 -19.74
C GLU A 348 -15.40 19.09 -20.33
N SER A 349 -14.43 19.95 -20.70
CA SER A 349 -13.11 19.54 -21.17
C SER A 349 -12.37 18.70 -20.13
N PHE A 350 -12.46 19.08 -18.84
CA PHE A 350 -11.87 18.29 -17.76
C PHE A 350 -12.46 16.88 -17.69
N TRP A 351 -13.78 16.75 -17.61
CA TRP A 351 -14.40 15.43 -17.51
C TRP A 351 -14.29 14.61 -18.80
N ASN A 352 -14.15 15.24 -19.97
CA ASN A 352 -13.93 14.51 -21.22
C ASN A 352 -12.52 13.91 -21.31
N LEU A 353 -11.49 14.63 -20.82
CA LEU A 353 -10.09 14.24 -20.97
C LEU A 353 -9.52 13.50 -19.75
N CYS A 354 -9.98 13.83 -18.55
CA CYS A 354 -9.42 13.34 -17.30
C CYS A 354 -10.27 12.26 -16.61
N ASN A 355 -11.49 11.95 -17.10
CA ASN A 355 -12.30 10.90 -16.51
C ASN A 355 -11.58 9.54 -16.56
N MET A 356 -11.64 8.80 -15.46
CA MET A 356 -10.93 7.55 -15.21
C MET A 356 -9.39 7.64 -15.26
N LYS A 357 -8.81 8.85 -15.27
CA LYS A 357 -7.35 9.03 -15.15
C LYS A 357 -6.96 9.15 -13.68
N ALA A 358 -5.99 8.32 -13.28
CA ALA A 358 -5.37 8.31 -11.96
C ALA A 358 -3.95 8.91 -12.03
N ASN A 359 -3.30 9.09 -10.88
CA ASN A 359 -1.94 9.65 -10.76
C ASN A 359 -1.78 10.99 -11.50
N THR A 360 -2.74 11.90 -11.32
CA THR A 360 -2.77 13.18 -12.02
C THR A 360 -2.22 14.30 -11.14
N VAL A 361 -1.34 15.13 -11.70
CA VAL A 361 -0.94 16.42 -11.11
C VAL A 361 -1.69 17.54 -11.83
N THR A 362 -2.33 18.40 -11.05
CA THR A 362 -2.97 19.63 -11.55
C THR A 362 -2.12 20.82 -11.17
N VAL A 363 -1.92 21.73 -12.13
CA VAL A 363 -1.19 22.98 -11.94
C VAL A 363 -2.00 24.12 -12.55
N ILE A 364 -2.16 25.19 -11.79
CA ILE A 364 -3.02 26.33 -12.10
C ILE A 364 -2.18 27.59 -11.86
N ASN A 365 -2.01 28.41 -12.89
CA ASN A 365 -1.50 29.76 -12.71
C ASN A 365 -2.70 30.70 -12.48
N VAL A 366 -2.70 31.42 -11.36
CA VAL A 366 -3.69 32.45 -11.07
C VAL A 366 -3.04 33.78 -10.77
N LYS A 367 -3.66 34.84 -11.24
CA LYS A 367 -3.30 36.21 -10.91
C LYS A 367 -4.39 36.78 -9.99
N GLY A 368 -4.02 37.17 -8.78
CA GLY A 368 -4.99 37.72 -7.84
C GLY A 368 -5.59 39.02 -8.37
N ASN A 369 -6.92 39.13 -8.40
CA ASN A 369 -7.60 40.32 -8.92
C ASN A 369 -7.29 41.58 -8.10
N ASN A 370 -6.98 41.42 -6.81
CA ASN A 370 -6.79 42.53 -5.87
C ASN A 370 -5.32 42.95 -5.73
N ASP A 371 -4.37 42.03 -5.88
CA ASP A 371 -2.95 42.27 -5.65
C ASP A 371 -2.10 42.15 -6.93
N ASN A 372 -2.68 41.66 -8.03
CA ASN A 372 -1.97 41.35 -9.29
C ASN A 372 -0.79 40.39 -9.12
N ILE A 373 -0.74 39.63 -8.02
CA ILE A 373 0.34 38.69 -7.75
C ILE A 373 0.01 37.35 -8.41
N GLU A 374 0.96 36.85 -9.19
CA GLU A 374 0.90 35.52 -9.79
C GLU A 374 1.21 34.45 -8.74
N ARG A 375 0.39 33.40 -8.72
CA ARG A 375 0.50 32.24 -7.84
C ARG A 375 0.33 30.98 -8.66
N ILE A 376 1.18 30.00 -8.40
CA ILE A 376 1.09 28.69 -9.02
C ILE A 376 0.57 27.72 -7.97
N LEU A 377 -0.70 27.35 -8.11
CA LEU A 377 -1.40 26.46 -7.19
C LEU A 377 -1.62 25.10 -7.86
N GLY A 378 -1.78 24.06 -7.06
CA GLY A 378 -2.01 22.74 -7.63
C GLY A 378 -2.31 21.66 -6.61
N GLY A 379 -2.43 20.44 -7.12
CA GLY A 379 -2.61 19.26 -6.29
C GLY A 379 -2.38 17.97 -7.05
N TYR A 380 -2.01 16.94 -6.30
CA TYR A 380 -1.81 15.58 -6.78
C TYR A 380 -2.97 14.69 -6.34
N ASN A 381 -3.61 14.06 -7.32
CA ASN A 381 -4.63 13.05 -7.10
C ASN A 381 -4.10 11.68 -7.57
N PRO A 382 -3.79 10.75 -6.65
CA PRO A 382 -3.35 9.39 -6.99
C PRO A 382 -4.49 8.48 -7.48
N ILE A 383 -5.75 8.77 -7.13
CA ILE A 383 -6.90 7.93 -7.53
C ILE A 383 -7.54 8.45 -8.83
N ALA A 384 -8.34 7.60 -9.49
CA ALA A 384 -9.00 7.97 -10.73
C ALA A 384 -10.06 9.07 -10.52
N TRP A 385 -10.12 10.06 -11.41
CA TRP A 385 -11.25 10.99 -11.49
C TRP A 385 -12.49 10.28 -12.03
N ASP A 386 -13.37 9.82 -11.17
CA ASP A 386 -14.51 8.98 -11.55
C ASP A 386 -15.82 9.77 -11.58
N LYS A 387 -16.27 10.12 -12.79
CA LYS A 387 -17.52 10.86 -13.00
C LYS A 387 -18.77 10.10 -12.52
N SER A 388 -18.72 8.76 -12.48
CA SER A 388 -19.86 7.94 -12.03
C SER A 388 -20.14 8.11 -10.54
N LYS A 389 -19.13 8.53 -9.77
CA LYS A 389 -19.19 8.77 -8.32
C LYS A 389 -19.62 10.18 -7.94
N ASN A 390 -20.30 10.90 -8.84
CA ASN A 390 -20.74 12.27 -8.63
C ASN A 390 -21.48 12.45 -7.29
N GLY A 391 -21.06 13.46 -6.52
CA GLY A 391 -21.59 13.78 -5.18
C GLY A 391 -20.91 13.05 -4.03
N SER A 392 -19.88 12.23 -4.29
CA SER A 392 -19.17 11.47 -3.25
C SER A 392 -17.70 11.85 -3.11
N TYR A 393 -17.09 11.45 -1.99
CA TYR A 393 -15.66 11.61 -1.76
C TYR A 393 -14.88 10.34 -2.12
N GLY A 394 -13.76 10.52 -2.81
CA GLY A 394 -12.73 9.51 -3.02
C GLY A 394 -11.75 9.52 -1.87
N ARG A 395 -11.63 8.38 -1.18
CA ARG A 395 -10.69 8.19 -0.08
C ARG A 395 -9.27 8.00 -0.61
N CYS A 396 -8.30 8.78 -0.13
CA CYS A 396 -6.88 8.53 -0.38
C CYS A 396 -5.96 9.17 0.67
N LYS A 397 -4.83 8.52 0.98
CA LYS A 397 -3.81 8.97 1.95
C LYS A 397 -2.63 9.72 1.30
N ASP A 398 -2.46 9.61 -0.01
CA ASP A 398 -1.28 10.15 -0.71
C ASP A 398 -1.57 11.43 -1.50
N SER A 399 -2.81 11.95 -1.40
CA SER A 399 -3.16 13.22 -2.02
C SER A 399 -2.55 14.40 -1.28
N PHE A 400 -2.18 15.43 -2.02
CA PHE A 400 -1.68 16.68 -1.48
C PHE A 400 -2.05 17.85 -2.39
N ILE A 401 -2.14 19.04 -1.82
CA ILE A 401 -2.26 20.31 -2.52
C ILE A 401 -1.01 21.15 -2.25
N PHE A 402 -0.72 22.11 -3.12
CA PHE A 402 0.49 22.92 -3.02
C PHE A 402 0.33 24.32 -3.58
N SER A 403 1.23 25.21 -3.12
CA SER A 403 1.59 26.47 -3.76
C SER A 403 3.09 26.39 -4.10
N LEU A 404 3.48 26.65 -5.34
CA LEU A 404 4.89 26.61 -5.75
C LEU A 404 5.56 27.97 -5.57
N LYS A 405 6.83 27.94 -5.16
CA LYS A 405 7.71 29.11 -5.20
C LYS A 405 7.75 29.73 -6.60
N ASN A 406 7.97 31.04 -6.65
CA ASN A 406 8.16 31.78 -7.89
C ASN A 406 9.04 33.01 -7.63
N SER A 407 9.13 33.95 -8.57
CA SER A 407 9.90 35.19 -8.39
C SER A 407 9.42 36.06 -7.21
N THR A 408 8.17 35.88 -6.77
CA THR A 408 7.54 36.61 -5.67
C THR A 408 7.63 35.85 -4.34
N PHE A 409 7.44 34.52 -4.35
CA PHE A 409 7.45 33.67 -3.16
C PHE A 409 8.68 32.76 -3.14
N GLN A 410 9.51 32.89 -2.11
CA GLN A 410 10.79 32.17 -2.03
C GLN A 410 10.65 30.68 -1.70
N ASN A 411 9.55 30.26 -1.07
CA ASN A 411 9.33 28.89 -0.62
C ASN A 411 8.00 28.34 -1.17
N SER A 412 8.01 27.05 -1.51
CA SER A 412 6.79 26.31 -1.83
C SER A 412 6.08 25.87 -0.55
N ILE A 413 4.77 25.73 -0.61
CA ILE A 413 3.92 25.18 0.44
C ILE A 413 3.42 23.81 -0.02
N LEU A 414 3.68 22.77 0.76
CA LEU A 414 3.08 21.45 0.61
C LEU A 414 2.06 21.25 1.73
N SER A 415 0.86 20.81 1.37
CA SER A 415 -0.19 20.49 2.32
C SER A 415 -0.73 19.11 2.00
N ARG A 416 -0.44 18.11 2.84
CA ARG A 416 -0.91 16.74 2.62
C ARG A 416 -2.31 16.56 3.19
N ILE A 417 -2.98 15.51 2.74
CA ILE A 417 -4.29 15.16 3.26
C ILE A 417 -4.20 14.70 4.73
N SER A 418 -4.93 15.39 5.61
CA SER A 418 -5.07 15.01 7.04
C SER A 418 -6.24 14.05 7.26
N LYS A 419 -7.32 14.19 6.50
CA LYS A 419 -8.51 13.31 6.56
C LYS A 419 -8.74 12.57 5.24
N PRO A 420 -8.19 11.35 5.10
CA PRO A 420 -8.19 10.62 3.83
C PRO A 420 -9.57 10.44 3.19
N GLU A 421 -10.63 10.28 3.99
CA GLU A 421 -12.01 10.12 3.53
C GLU A 421 -12.59 11.34 2.80
N TYR A 422 -11.96 12.51 2.90
CA TYR A 422 -12.38 13.74 2.23
C TYR A 422 -11.39 14.21 1.14
N ALA A 423 -10.46 13.35 0.70
CA ALA A 423 -9.34 13.76 -0.15
C ALA A 423 -9.77 14.42 -1.46
N ILE A 424 -10.62 13.73 -2.22
CA ILE A 424 -11.08 14.16 -3.54
C ILE A 424 -12.59 14.18 -3.54
N TYR A 425 -13.21 15.27 -3.99
CA TYR A 425 -14.66 15.33 -4.14
C TYR A 425 -15.03 15.19 -5.62
N PHE A 426 -15.77 14.15 -5.96
CA PHE A 426 -16.23 13.94 -7.33
C PHE A 426 -17.49 14.77 -7.55
N SER A 427 -17.38 15.86 -8.31
CA SER A 427 -18.55 16.62 -8.73
C SER A 427 -18.48 16.97 -10.20
N SER A 428 -19.48 16.50 -10.96
CA SER A 428 -19.67 16.85 -12.36
C SER A 428 -19.91 18.36 -12.56
N ASN A 429 -20.18 19.08 -11.46
CA ASN A 429 -20.43 20.52 -11.49
C ASN A 429 -19.16 21.37 -11.45
N CYS A 430 -17.99 20.79 -11.19
CA CYS A 430 -16.69 21.45 -11.19
C CYS A 430 -15.66 20.64 -11.97
N GLY A 431 -14.46 21.20 -12.15
CA GLY A 431 -13.29 20.46 -12.63
C GLY A 431 -12.65 19.66 -11.49
N VAL A 432 -11.39 19.96 -11.20
CA VAL A 432 -10.71 19.35 -10.05
C VAL A 432 -11.33 19.83 -8.76
N ASN A 433 -11.38 18.98 -7.74
CA ASN A 433 -11.86 19.34 -6.42
C ASN A 433 -11.18 18.52 -5.33
N PHE A 434 -10.19 19.13 -4.69
CA PHE A 434 -9.49 18.60 -3.53
C PHE A 434 -10.20 19.07 -2.28
N GLY A 435 -10.52 18.14 -1.36
CA GLY A 435 -11.01 18.50 -0.04
C GLY A 435 -12.36 19.22 -0.04
N GLY A 436 -13.23 18.97 -1.01
CA GLY A 436 -14.55 19.60 -1.08
C GLY A 436 -14.52 21.13 -1.21
N GLY A 437 -13.44 21.68 -1.79
CA GLY A 437 -13.26 23.12 -1.96
C GLY A 437 -11.94 23.68 -1.43
N HIS A 438 -11.03 22.85 -0.89
CA HIS A 438 -9.68 23.30 -0.55
C HIS A 438 -8.94 23.84 -1.76
N LEU A 439 -9.05 23.13 -2.88
CA LEU A 439 -8.68 23.62 -4.19
C LEU A 439 -9.69 23.07 -5.18
N SER A 440 -10.43 23.96 -5.84
CA SER A 440 -11.42 23.57 -6.84
C SER A 440 -11.35 24.46 -8.07
N THR A 441 -11.64 23.91 -9.25
CA THR A 441 -11.74 24.68 -10.50
C THR A 441 -13.14 24.63 -11.08
N PHE A 442 -13.55 25.69 -11.77
CA PHE A 442 -14.82 25.77 -12.51
C PHE A 442 -16.06 25.50 -11.61
N ALA A 443 -15.96 25.87 -10.33
CA ALA A 443 -17.05 25.70 -9.37
C ALA A 443 -18.08 26.83 -9.52
N ASN A 444 -19.36 26.45 -9.60
CA ASN A 444 -20.45 27.34 -9.96
C ASN A 444 -20.93 28.18 -8.77
N TYR A 445 -20.14 29.15 -8.33
CA TYR A 445 -20.52 30.01 -7.21
C TYR A 445 -21.07 31.38 -7.64
N ASN A 446 -20.70 31.91 -8.82
CA ASN A 446 -21.14 33.24 -9.30
C ASN A 446 -21.10 33.39 -10.85
N GLU A 447 -21.48 32.36 -11.60
CA GLU A 447 -21.51 32.36 -13.10
C GLU A 447 -20.16 32.59 -13.83
N GLN A 448 -19.05 32.75 -13.11
CA GLN A 448 -17.71 32.73 -13.70
C GLN A 448 -17.22 31.29 -13.89
N ASN A 449 -17.52 30.71 -15.05
CA ASN A 449 -17.10 29.36 -15.44
C ASN A 449 -15.57 29.13 -15.53
N ASN A 450 -14.75 30.15 -15.25
CA ASN A 450 -13.31 30.17 -15.61
C ASN A 450 -12.36 30.33 -14.40
N GLY A 451 -12.84 30.17 -13.16
CA GLY A 451 -12.04 30.43 -11.95
C GLY A 451 -11.51 29.18 -11.23
N CYS A 452 -10.60 29.39 -10.28
CA CYS A 452 -10.34 28.45 -9.20
C CYS A 452 -10.75 29.07 -7.85
N ASN A 453 -11.06 28.22 -6.88
CA ASN A 453 -11.38 28.61 -5.52
C ASN A 453 -10.53 27.80 -4.54
N THR A 454 -10.06 28.47 -3.49
CA THR A 454 -9.34 27.86 -2.38
C THR A 454 -10.01 28.25 -1.08
N ALA A 455 -10.35 27.26 -0.26
CA ALA A 455 -10.86 27.46 1.10
C ALA A 455 -10.06 26.61 2.08
N TYR A 456 -10.02 26.99 3.35
CA TYR A 456 -9.47 26.12 4.38
C TYR A 456 -10.62 25.53 5.18
N CYS A 457 -10.79 24.20 5.08
CA CYS A 457 -11.79 23.45 5.85
C CYS A 457 -11.19 22.31 6.69
N GLY A 458 -9.86 22.28 6.87
CA GLY A 458 -9.17 21.38 7.81
C GLY A 458 -9.03 19.92 7.35
N TRP A 459 -9.28 19.62 6.07
CA TRP A 459 -9.06 18.30 5.47
C TRP A 459 -7.62 18.09 5.05
N TYR A 460 -6.95 19.16 4.61
CA TYR A 460 -5.52 19.20 4.34
C TYR A 460 -4.81 19.94 5.47
N GLU A 461 -3.54 19.58 5.72
CA GLU A 461 -2.77 19.98 6.90
C GLU A 461 -2.69 21.50 7.07
N THR A 462 -2.39 22.20 5.99
CA THR A 462 -2.14 23.64 5.98
C THR A 462 -2.90 24.35 4.85
N PRO A 463 -3.29 25.62 5.04
CA PRO A 463 -3.83 26.42 3.95
C PRO A 463 -2.75 26.71 2.91
N ILE A 464 -3.11 26.67 1.63
CA ILE A 464 -2.30 27.16 0.51
C ILE A 464 -2.70 28.60 0.17
N ASP A 465 -1.85 29.34 -0.54
CA ASP A 465 -2.06 30.77 -0.82
C ASP A 465 -3.41 31.03 -1.50
N SER A 466 -4.28 31.80 -0.83
CA SER A 466 -5.59 32.16 -1.36
C SER A 466 -5.51 33.42 -2.23
N PRO A 467 -6.04 33.41 -3.47
CA PRO A 467 -6.19 34.62 -4.27
C PRO A 467 -7.29 35.57 -3.72
N TYR A 468 -8.12 35.10 -2.78
CA TYR A 468 -9.13 35.89 -2.08
C TYR A 468 -8.69 36.18 -0.64
N ILE A 469 -7.87 37.21 -0.47
CA ILE A 469 -7.78 37.90 0.83
C ILE A 469 -8.92 38.92 0.84
N GLY A 470 -10.07 38.54 1.41
CA GLY A 470 -11.14 39.49 1.74
C GLY A 470 -12.55 38.97 1.51
N GLN A 471 -13.08 38.19 2.46
CA GLN A 471 -14.35 38.41 3.15
C GLN A 471 -14.65 37.16 3.98
N HIS A 472 -14.40 37.25 5.29
CA HIS A 472 -15.23 36.51 6.24
C HIS A 472 -16.69 36.88 5.93
N PHE A 473 -17.50 35.92 5.49
CA PHE A 473 -18.95 36.08 5.56
C PHE A 473 -19.30 36.17 7.05
N PRO A 474 -19.76 37.33 7.56
CA PRO A 474 -20.35 37.37 8.88
C PRO A 474 -21.73 36.73 8.72
N THR A 475 -21.97 35.61 9.40
CA THR A 475 -23.34 35.21 9.70
C THR A 475 -24.01 36.37 10.45
N LYS A 476 -25.17 36.80 9.94
CA LYS A 476 -25.95 37.95 10.42
C LYS A 476 -26.14 37.90 11.95
N ASN A 477 -25.69 38.93 12.66
CA ASN A 477 -26.49 39.83 13.51
C ASN A 477 -25.64 40.57 14.56
N ASN A 478 -25.24 41.81 14.25
CA ASN A 478 -25.70 43.03 14.95
C ASN A 478 -24.78 44.21 14.62
N LYS A 479 -25.40 45.30 14.17
CA LYS A 479 -24.74 46.59 13.96
C LYS A 479 -24.31 47.18 15.31
N ARG A 480 -23.04 47.58 15.43
CA ARG A 480 -22.66 48.92 15.94
C ARG A 480 -21.19 49.26 15.67
N THR A 481 -21.03 50.24 14.79
CA THR A 481 -19.99 51.30 14.71
C THR A 481 -18.51 50.94 14.86
N THR A 482 -17.80 51.16 13.76
CA THR A 482 -16.36 51.28 13.59
C THR A 482 -15.74 52.42 14.41
N LYS A 483 -14.58 52.15 15.03
CA LYS A 483 -13.45 53.07 15.09
C LYS A 483 -12.14 52.26 15.02
N ALA A 484 -11.25 52.73 14.16
CA ALA A 484 -10.02 52.08 13.77
C ALA A 484 -8.88 52.29 14.77
N ASN A 485 -7.94 51.34 14.70
CA ASN A 485 -6.49 51.45 14.88
C ASN A 485 -5.85 51.40 16.29
N ILE A 486 -4.85 50.49 16.34
CA ILE A 486 -3.56 50.50 17.08
C ILE A 486 -3.47 49.67 18.38
N ASN A 487 -2.53 48.71 18.30
CA ASN A 487 -1.71 48.03 19.33
C ASN A 487 -2.41 47.41 20.56
N LYS A 488 -2.25 46.10 20.72
CA LYS A 488 -2.46 45.41 22.00
C LYS A 488 -1.26 44.52 22.35
N PHE A 489 -0.39 45.06 23.20
CA PHE A 489 0.24 44.32 24.30
C PHE A 489 -0.59 44.63 25.56
N ASP A 490 -0.76 43.61 26.40
CA ASP A 490 -1.25 43.60 27.78
C ASP A 490 -2.66 44.11 28.09
N THR A 491 -3.53 43.21 28.56
CA THR A 491 -4.13 43.28 29.90
C THR A 491 -5.05 42.07 30.17
N LEU A 492 -4.78 41.43 31.30
CA LEU A 492 -5.59 40.41 31.97
C LEU A 492 -6.87 41.00 32.58
N ARG A 493 -7.80 40.07 32.86
CA ARG A 493 -8.84 40.07 33.90
C ARG A 493 -10.22 40.68 33.60
N ASP A 494 -11.18 39.94 34.13
CA ASP A 494 -12.57 40.24 34.47
C ASP A 494 -13.60 40.17 33.33
N LEU A 495 -14.38 39.09 33.34
CA LEU A 495 -15.79 39.13 33.75
C LEU A 495 -16.38 37.71 33.76
N SER A 496 -16.58 37.20 34.96
CA SER A 496 -17.54 36.15 35.30
C SER A 496 -18.97 36.72 35.38
N ASP A 497 -19.94 35.81 35.31
CA ASP A 497 -21.35 35.95 35.71
C ASP A 497 -22.37 36.52 34.71
N SER A 498 -23.11 35.59 34.09
CA SER A 498 -24.59 35.49 34.03
C SER A 498 -24.91 34.40 32.97
N GLY A 499 -25.60 33.30 33.23
CA GLY A 499 -26.68 33.05 34.17
C GLY A 499 -28.00 32.96 33.38
N ASP A 500 -28.50 31.72 33.24
CA ASP A 500 -29.92 31.32 33.07
C ASP A 500 -30.51 30.90 31.69
N TYR A 501 -30.75 29.58 31.62
CA TYR A 501 -31.76 28.72 30.92
C TYR A 501 -31.87 28.74 29.37
N ASP A 502 -32.06 27.62 28.65
CA ASP A 502 -32.90 26.45 28.98
C ASP A 502 -32.42 25.15 28.28
N ASP A 503 -32.67 24.03 28.96
CA ASP A 503 -32.21 22.67 28.69
C ASP A 503 -33.35 21.85 28.06
N SER A 504 -33.17 21.31 26.84
CA SER A 504 -33.90 20.12 26.39
C SER A 504 -33.21 19.47 25.17
N ASP A 505 -32.22 18.62 25.44
CA ASP A 505 -32.05 17.28 24.81
C ASP A 505 -30.69 16.69 25.22
N SER A 506 -30.70 15.98 26.36
CA SER A 506 -29.57 15.17 26.81
C SER A 506 -29.59 13.79 26.14
N ASN A 507 -28.51 13.42 25.44
CA ASN A 507 -27.68 12.24 25.74
C ASN A 507 -26.83 11.80 24.54
N ASN A 508 -25.62 12.35 24.45
CA ASN A 508 -24.34 11.65 24.35
C ASN A 508 -23.27 12.60 23.81
N ILE A 509 -22.06 12.49 24.36
CA ILE A 509 -20.84 13.28 24.08
C ILE A 509 -20.64 14.48 25.03
N GLN A 510 -20.43 14.18 26.30
CA GLN A 510 -19.47 14.93 27.12
C GLN A 510 -18.61 13.93 27.90
N ASN A 511 -17.35 13.76 27.47
CA ASN A 511 -16.26 13.41 28.40
C ASN A 511 -14.84 13.53 27.79
N TRP A 512 -14.60 14.38 26.80
CA TRP A 512 -13.25 14.64 26.31
C TRP A 512 -13.03 16.15 26.30
N PHE A 513 -11.95 16.60 26.95
CA PHE A 513 -11.50 17.98 27.18
C PHE A 513 -12.01 18.71 28.43
N LYS A 514 -11.60 18.18 29.60
CA LYS A 514 -11.08 19.03 30.70
C LYS A 514 -9.93 18.29 31.38
N ASN A 515 -8.70 18.68 31.04
CA ASN A 515 -7.55 18.49 31.91
C ASN A 515 -6.67 19.73 31.76
N GLU A 516 -6.85 20.69 32.67
CA GLU A 516 -5.84 21.71 32.95
C GLU A 516 -4.69 21.03 33.69
N GLY A 517 -3.84 20.31 32.94
CA GLY A 517 -2.67 19.64 33.49
C GLY A 517 -1.54 20.65 33.70
N ASN A 518 -1.13 20.81 34.96
CA ASN A 518 0.07 21.53 35.39
C ASN A 518 0.99 20.55 36.16
N ARG A 519 1.36 19.44 35.52
CA ARG A 519 2.22 18.43 36.14
C ARG A 519 3.64 18.95 36.43
N PRO A 520 4.30 18.43 37.49
CA PRO A 520 5.72 18.67 37.74
C PRO A 520 6.60 18.23 36.56
N LEU A 521 7.73 18.91 36.34
CA LEU A 521 8.61 18.63 35.20
C LEU A 521 9.18 17.20 35.25
N GLU A 522 9.47 16.66 36.43
CA GLU A 522 10.02 15.30 36.54
C GLU A 522 9.05 14.21 36.12
N ASP A 523 7.75 14.43 36.30
CA ASP A 523 6.73 13.51 35.80
C ASP A 523 6.60 13.59 34.27
N LEU A 524 6.93 14.74 33.67
CA LEU A 524 6.89 14.94 32.21
C LEU A 524 8.10 14.32 31.50
N LYS A 525 9.26 14.22 32.14
CA LYS A 525 10.48 13.64 31.53
C LYS A 525 10.38 12.13 31.31
N VAL A 526 9.56 11.44 32.11
CA VAL A 526 9.38 9.99 32.07
C VAL A 526 8.08 9.55 31.38
N ASP A 527 7.27 10.50 30.90
CA ASP A 527 6.01 10.24 30.19
C ASP A 527 6.24 10.17 28.68
N PHE A 528 6.14 8.96 28.12
CA PHE A 528 6.35 8.70 26.69
C PHE A 528 5.16 9.13 25.81
N ASN A 529 4.04 9.60 26.37
CA ASN A 529 2.83 9.92 25.62
C ASN A 529 2.55 11.43 25.56
N VAL A 530 3.40 12.14 24.82
CA VAL A 530 3.40 13.60 24.62
C VAL A 530 2.06 14.15 24.09
N TRP A 531 1.22 13.30 23.50
CA TRP A 531 -0.09 13.65 22.95
C TRP A 531 -1.16 13.90 24.01
N GLN A 532 -0.97 13.38 25.23
CA GLN A 532 -1.87 13.63 26.36
C GLN A 532 -1.43 14.84 27.20
N MET A 533 -0.26 15.42 26.92
CA MET A 533 0.23 16.60 27.62
C MET A 533 -0.56 17.85 27.23
N SER A 534 -0.80 18.72 28.20
CA SER A 534 -1.37 20.05 27.94
C SER A 534 -0.37 20.89 27.12
N LYS A 535 -0.86 21.95 26.45
CA LYS A 535 0.03 22.86 25.72
C LYS A 535 1.09 23.49 26.64
N ALA A 536 0.74 23.78 27.90
CA ALA A 536 1.66 24.32 28.90
C ALA A 536 2.73 23.29 29.32
N GLU A 537 2.34 22.03 29.51
CA GLU A 537 3.27 20.93 29.83
C GLU A 537 4.27 20.67 28.68
N ARG A 538 3.80 20.71 27.43
CA ARG A 538 4.69 20.56 26.26
C ARG A 538 5.71 21.70 26.14
N ILE A 539 5.31 22.94 26.43
CA ILE A 539 6.23 24.09 26.44
C ILE A 539 7.27 23.92 27.56
N LYS A 540 6.83 23.52 28.76
CA LYS A 540 7.71 23.29 29.92
C LYS A 540 8.74 22.17 29.67
N LEU A 541 8.34 21.08 29.01
CA LEU A 541 9.23 19.99 28.62
C LEU A 541 10.18 20.41 27.49
N HIS A 542 9.68 21.16 26.50
CA HIS A 542 10.49 21.70 25.40
C HIS A 542 11.58 22.66 25.91
N ASP A 543 11.24 23.57 26.83
CA ASP A 543 12.18 24.55 27.36
C ASP A 543 13.28 23.88 28.20
N PHE A 544 12.96 22.79 28.93
CA PHE A 544 13.96 21.94 29.60
C PHE A 544 14.96 21.33 28.60
N TRP A 545 14.48 20.67 27.54
CA TRP A 545 15.36 20.07 26.53
C TRP A 545 16.18 21.11 25.77
N LYS A 546 15.64 22.31 25.59
CA LYS A 546 16.35 23.43 24.98
C LYS A 546 17.51 23.94 25.84
N GLU A 547 17.39 23.88 27.16
CA GLU A 547 18.47 24.24 28.09
C GLU A 547 19.52 23.12 28.25
N GLU A 548 19.13 21.83 28.25
CA GLU A 548 20.10 20.71 28.31
C GLU A 548 20.95 20.59 27.03
N VAL A 549 20.36 20.79 25.85
CA VAL A 549 21.08 20.67 24.57
C VAL A 549 22.08 21.82 24.36
N HIS A 550 22.00 22.89 25.15
CA HIS A 550 22.94 24.02 25.10
C HIS A 550 24.14 23.92 26.06
N LEU A 551 24.28 22.83 26.84
CA LEU A 551 25.40 22.67 27.78
C LEU A 551 26.57 21.80 27.29
N ASP A 552 26.49 21.16 26.12
CA ASP A 552 27.58 20.33 25.56
C ASP A 552 28.31 20.93 24.34
N TYR A 553 28.06 22.21 24.03
CA TYR A 553 28.87 22.96 23.06
C TYR A 553 29.13 24.38 23.55
N LEU A 554 29.98 24.50 24.58
CA LEU A 554 30.85 25.64 24.82
C LEU A 554 32.07 25.24 25.65
#